data_AF-A0A8J2L393-F1
#
_entry.id   AF-A0A8J2L393-F1
#
_cell.length_a   1.000
_cell.length_b   1.000
_cell.length_c   1.000
_cell.angle_alpha   90.00
_cell.angle_beta   90.00
_cell.angle_gamma   90.00
#
_symmetry.space_group_name_H-M   'P 1'
#
loop_
_entity.id
_entity.type
_entity.pdbx_description
1 polymer ?
#
loop_
_entity_poly.entity_id
_entity_poly.type
_entity_poly.pdbx_seq_one_letter_code
_entity_poly.pdbx_strand_id
1 'polypeptide(L)'
;YLLLHAFTSQDYIVPDKFKPFTNKSIKKEPVEGEEEEKKGNKSGPSYSGGLVLAPKKGFYDDYIVLMDFNSLYPSIIQEYNVCFTTHVTDGESSKNILVKDDRRGILPEEIRKLVEMRKQVKGIMKGSNVSPDQMRQYDIRQKALQLTANSMYGCLGFRLSRFYAKNLAAYITGMVLIFAVVYLEILSL
;
A
#
# COMPACT_ATOMS: atom_id res chain seq x y z
N TYR A 1 -7.77 8.81 8.91
CA TYR A 1 -8.97 8.56 9.73
C TYR A 1 -9.69 7.27 9.38
N LEU A 2 -9.69 6.82 8.12
CA LEU A 2 -10.34 5.56 7.73
C LEU A 2 -9.98 4.36 8.63
N LEU A 3 -8.69 4.07 8.80
CA LEU A 3 -8.23 2.99 9.67
C LEU A 3 -8.64 3.19 11.13
N LEU A 4 -8.63 4.44 11.62
CA LEU A 4 -9.07 4.73 12.98
C LEU A 4 -10.52 4.26 13.19
N HIS A 5 -11.41 4.64 12.29
CA HIS A 5 -12.82 4.23 12.34
C HIS A 5 -12.97 2.71 12.19
N ALA A 6 -12.25 2.10 11.25
CA ALA A 6 -12.32 0.67 10.98
C ALA A 6 -11.91 -0.16 12.21
N PHE A 7 -10.77 0.16 12.84
CA PHE A 7 -10.31 -0.52 14.05
C PHE A 7 -11.24 -0.28 15.24
N THR A 8 -11.68 0.95 15.49
CA THR A 8 -12.60 1.23 16.61
C THR A 8 -13.96 0.56 16.43
N SER A 9 -14.45 0.41 15.19
CA SER A 9 -15.72 -0.28 14.91
C SER A 9 -15.67 -1.80 15.14
N GLN A 10 -14.47 -2.34 15.34
CA GLN A 10 -14.20 -3.75 15.63
C GLN A 10 -13.64 -3.93 17.05
N ASP A 11 -13.83 -2.93 17.92
CA ASP A 11 -13.38 -2.92 19.32
C ASP A 11 -11.86 -3.06 19.53
N TYR A 12 -11.06 -2.69 18.52
CA TYR A 12 -9.61 -2.64 18.67
C TYR A 12 -9.15 -1.35 19.35
N ILE A 13 -8.16 -1.49 20.24
CA ILE A 13 -7.38 -0.37 20.73
C ILE A 13 -6.48 0.12 19.60
N VAL A 14 -6.49 1.43 19.37
CA VAL A 14 -5.75 2.09 18.29
C VAL A 14 -4.51 2.80 18.85
N PRO A 15 -3.40 2.86 18.10
CA PRO A 15 -2.19 3.55 18.55
C PRO A 15 -2.50 4.99 18.93
N ASP A 16 -1.79 5.59 19.88
CA ASP A 16 -1.98 7.00 20.19
C ASP A 16 -1.58 7.92 19.03
N LYS A 17 -2.07 9.16 19.05
CA LYS A 17 -1.59 10.16 18.08
C LYS A 17 -0.09 10.36 18.29
N PHE A 18 0.67 10.23 17.21
CA PHE A 18 2.10 10.52 17.22
C PHE A 18 2.33 11.94 17.73
N LYS A 19 2.96 12.07 18.90
CA LYS A 19 3.45 13.35 19.42
C LYS A 19 4.91 13.45 19.00
N PRO A 20 5.27 14.30 18.01
CA PRO A 20 6.69 14.56 17.78
C PRO A 20 7.25 15.12 19.09
N PHE A 21 8.27 14.45 19.63
CA PHE A 21 8.94 14.87 20.85
C PHE A 21 9.31 16.35 20.71
N THR A 22 8.59 17.23 21.41
CA THR A 22 9.04 18.60 21.64
C THR A 22 10.27 18.48 22.51
N ASN A 23 11.42 18.94 22.00
CA ASN A 23 12.72 18.94 22.67
C ASN A 23 12.64 19.35 24.15
N LYS A 24 12.50 18.37 25.05
CA LYS A 24 12.91 18.48 26.45
C LYS A 24 13.06 17.08 27.02
N SER A 25 14.34 16.66 27.04
CA SER A 25 14.90 15.69 27.97
C SER A 25 14.46 14.22 27.80
N ILE A 26 15.36 13.39 27.26
CA ILE A 26 15.99 12.24 27.95
C ILE A 26 16.55 11.24 26.91
N LYS A 27 17.85 10.94 27.12
CA LYS A 27 18.60 9.71 26.82
C LYS A 27 18.08 8.82 25.68
N LYS A 28 18.90 8.72 24.63
CA LYS A 28 18.91 7.63 23.66
C LYS A 28 18.90 6.30 24.43
N GLU A 29 17.78 5.59 24.44
CA GLU A 29 17.83 4.14 24.50
C GLU A 29 18.23 3.66 23.10
N PRO A 30 19.29 2.85 22.96
CA PRO A 30 19.72 2.37 21.66
C PRO A 30 18.70 1.34 21.16
N VAL A 31 17.99 1.67 20.09
CA VAL A 31 17.40 0.66 19.22
C VAL A 31 18.57 0.09 18.43
N GLU A 32 18.97 -1.14 18.74
CA GLU A 32 20.08 -1.81 18.08
C GLU A 32 19.81 -1.91 16.57
N GLY A 33 20.75 -1.38 15.76
CA GLY A 33 20.79 -1.55 14.31
C GLY A 33 20.71 -0.28 13.45
N GLU A 34 20.64 0.93 14.02
CA GLU A 34 20.70 2.16 13.22
C GLU A 34 22.15 2.61 12.95
N GLU A 35 22.66 2.31 11.75
CA GLU A 35 23.73 3.11 11.16
C GLU A 35 23.22 4.53 10.90
N GLU A 36 23.80 5.51 11.60
CA GLU A 36 23.50 6.93 11.44
C GLU A 36 23.96 7.44 10.05
N GLU A 37 23.06 7.52 9.07
CA GLU A 37 23.26 8.41 7.92
C GLU A 37 22.61 9.78 8.17
N LYS A 38 23.44 10.74 8.57
CA LYS A 38 23.14 12.18 8.42
C LYS A 38 23.71 12.68 7.09
N LYS A 39 22.83 12.96 6.11
CA LYS A 39 22.85 14.16 5.24
C LYS A 39 21.80 14.07 4.12
N GLY A 40 20.99 15.12 3.97
CA GLY A 40 20.26 15.40 2.73
C GLY A 40 18.75 15.24 2.84
N ASN A 41 18.04 16.34 2.58
CA ASN A 41 16.61 16.54 2.78
C ASN A 41 15.74 15.77 1.76
N LYS A 42 15.72 14.43 1.81
CA LYS A 42 14.73 13.57 1.13
C LYS A 42 14.37 12.40 2.04
N SER A 43 13.25 12.51 2.76
CA SER A 43 12.68 11.43 3.57
C SER A 43 12.07 10.35 2.67
N GLY A 44 12.91 9.53 2.05
CA GLY A 44 12.50 8.33 1.35
C GLY A 44 12.05 7.22 2.31
N PRO A 45 11.31 6.22 1.83
CA PRO A 45 10.99 5.02 2.61
C PRO A 45 12.28 4.31 3.03
N SER A 46 12.31 3.77 4.26
CA SER A 46 13.47 3.04 4.81
C SER A 46 13.55 1.57 4.37
N TYR A 47 12.86 1.23 3.28
CA TYR A 47 12.73 -0.10 2.71
C TYR A 47 12.72 -0.01 1.18
N SER A 48 13.03 -1.13 0.51
CA SER A 48 13.13 -1.20 -0.95
C SER A 48 11.83 -0.79 -1.65
N GLY A 49 11.97 -0.04 -2.74
CA GLY A 49 10.86 0.40 -3.59
C GLY A 49 10.51 -0.59 -4.72
N GLY A 50 9.73 -0.13 -5.69
CA GLY A 50 9.37 -0.92 -6.86
C GLY A 50 10.54 -1.16 -7.83
N LEU A 51 10.40 -2.18 -8.67
CA LEU A 51 11.35 -2.50 -9.74
C LEU A 51 11.15 -1.56 -10.92
N VAL A 52 12.23 -0.94 -11.39
CA VAL A 52 12.25 -0.18 -12.65
C VAL A 52 13.31 -0.79 -13.55
N LEU A 53 12.88 -1.32 -14.69
CA LEU A 53 13.78 -1.87 -15.67
C LEU A 53 14.48 -0.75 -16.45
N ALA A 54 15.72 -1.01 -16.86
CA ALA A 54 16.38 -0.15 -17.82
C ALA A 54 15.60 -0.19 -19.15
N PRO A 55 15.19 0.96 -19.70
CA PRO A 55 14.47 0.98 -20.96
C PRO A 55 15.39 0.55 -22.11
N LYS A 56 14.88 -0.28 -23.02
CA LYS A 56 15.49 -0.47 -24.34
C LYS A 56 15.22 0.81 -25.12
N LYS A 57 16.27 1.60 -25.37
CA LYS A 57 16.13 2.90 -26.05
C LYS A 57 16.12 2.67 -27.56
N GLY A 58 15.23 3.37 -28.25
CA GLY A 58 15.12 3.30 -29.69
C GLY A 58 13.85 3.96 -30.19
N PHE A 59 13.77 4.09 -31.51
CA PHE A 59 12.53 4.32 -32.21
C PHE A 59 11.94 2.95 -32.60
N TYR A 60 10.63 2.80 -32.47
CA TYR A 60 9.94 1.53 -32.67
C TYR A 60 8.88 1.72 -33.76
N ASP A 61 9.05 1.04 -34.88
CA ASP A 61 8.10 1.02 -36.01
C ASP A 61 7.04 -0.10 -35.86
N ASP A 62 7.28 -1.06 -34.96
CA ASP A 62 6.37 -2.17 -34.67
C ASP A 62 5.38 -1.83 -33.54
N TYR A 63 4.31 -2.63 -33.45
CA TYR A 63 3.33 -2.50 -32.36
C TYR A 63 3.96 -2.76 -30.99
N ILE A 64 3.78 -1.81 -30.06
CA ILE A 64 4.17 -1.95 -28.65
C ILE A 64 2.96 -2.37 -27.84
N VAL A 65 3.07 -3.51 -27.15
CA VAL A 65 2.04 -3.97 -26.21
C VAL A 65 2.41 -3.52 -24.79
N LEU A 66 1.54 -2.72 -24.18
CA LEU A 66 1.65 -2.31 -22.77
C LEU A 66 0.67 -3.13 -21.92
N MET A 67 1.20 -3.85 -20.94
CA MET A 67 0.42 -4.58 -19.96
C MET A 67 0.64 -3.98 -18.57
N ASP A 68 -0.45 -3.74 -17.85
CA ASP A 68 -0.44 -3.15 -16.51
C ASP A 68 -1.39 -3.91 -15.58
N PHE A 69 -1.02 -4.01 -14.31
CA PHE A 69 -1.87 -4.61 -13.29
C PHE A 69 -2.88 -3.60 -12.76
N ASN A 70 -4.15 -3.99 -12.76
CA ASN A 70 -5.19 -3.20 -12.12
C ASN A 70 -4.96 -3.16 -10.60
N SER A 71 -4.45 -2.03 -10.09
CA SER A 71 -4.29 -1.77 -8.66
C SER A 71 -3.44 -2.82 -7.93
N LEU A 72 -2.21 -3.01 -8.38
CA LEU A 72 -1.28 -4.04 -7.88
C LEU A 72 -1.16 -4.12 -6.35
N TYR A 73 -0.86 -3.00 -5.67
CA TYR A 73 -0.69 -2.96 -4.21
C TYR A 73 -1.99 -3.36 -3.46
N PRO A 74 -3.16 -2.72 -3.72
CA PRO A 74 -4.44 -3.19 -3.18
C PRO A 74 -4.73 -4.67 -3.41
N SER A 75 -4.40 -5.20 -4.58
CA SER A 75 -4.63 -6.62 -4.91
C SER A 75 -3.76 -7.54 -4.07
N ILE A 76 -2.47 -7.24 -3.90
CA ILE A 76 -1.55 -8.01 -3.04
C ILE A 76 -2.03 -7.99 -1.59
N ILE A 77 -2.46 -6.83 -1.08
CA ILE A 77 -2.94 -6.72 0.30
C ILE A 77 -4.17 -7.62 0.52
N GLN A 78 -5.10 -7.67 -0.43
CA GLN A 78 -6.30 -8.51 -0.35
C GLN A 78 -5.98 -10.00 -0.51
N GLU A 79 -5.16 -10.36 -1.50
CA GLU A 79 -4.85 -11.75 -1.85
C GLU A 79 -4.07 -12.45 -0.74
N TYR A 80 -3.07 -11.77 -0.18
CA TYR A 80 -2.22 -12.32 0.88
C TYR A 80 -2.70 -11.96 2.29
N ASN A 81 -3.92 -11.42 2.42
CA ASN A 81 -4.53 -11.03 3.69
C ASN A 81 -3.62 -10.15 4.57
N VAL A 82 -2.93 -9.17 3.98
CA VAL A 82 -1.91 -8.37 4.68
C VAL A 82 -2.55 -7.37 5.63
N CYS A 83 -2.40 -7.56 6.93
CA CYS A 83 -2.98 -6.69 7.96
C CYS A 83 -2.14 -6.70 9.25
N PHE A 84 -2.30 -5.67 10.06
CA PHE A 84 -1.81 -5.58 11.44
C PHE A 84 -2.26 -6.77 12.32
N THR A 85 -3.41 -7.37 12.00
CA THR A 85 -4.02 -8.45 12.77
C THR A 85 -3.62 -9.85 12.29
N THR A 86 -3.01 -9.96 11.11
CA THR A 86 -2.71 -11.24 10.45
C THR A 86 -1.21 -11.45 10.23
N HIS A 87 -0.43 -10.37 10.29
CA HIS A 87 1.03 -10.41 10.26
C HIS A 87 1.55 -10.02 11.63
N VAL A 88 2.22 -10.95 12.30
CA VAL A 88 2.92 -10.70 13.55
C VAL A 88 4.42 -10.57 13.25
N THR A 89 5.01 -9.49 13.71
CA THR A 89 6.47 -9.33 13.76
C THR A 89 6.94 -9.91 15.08
N ASP A 90 7.71 -11.00 15.01
CA ASP A 90 8.36 -11.55 16.19
C ASP A 90 9.44 -10.57 16.67
N GLY A 91 9.46 -10.27 17.97
CA GLY A 91 10.28 -9.21 18.56
C GLY A 91 11.79 -9.45 18.42
N GLU A 92 12.20 -10.69 18.13
CA GLU A 92 13.61 -11.12 18.07
C GLU A 92 14.06 -11.53 16.66
N SER A 93 13.13 -11.68 15.72
CA SER A 93 13.41 -12.06 14.34
C SER A 93 12.63 -11.12 13.42
N SER A 94 13.33 -10.34 12.59
CA SER A 94 12.77 -9.46 11.55
C SER A 94 11.94 -10.18 10.45
N LYS A 95 11.46 -11.39 10.71
CA LYS A 95 10.62 -12.20 9.84
C LYS A 95 9.15 -11.91 10.16
N ASN A 96 8.40 -11.46 9.16
CA ASN A 96 6.95 -11.39 9.25
C ASN A 96 6.39 -12.82 9.30
N ILE A 97 5.75 -13.19 10.41
CA ILE A 97 5.03 -14.46 10.51
C ILE A 97 3.61 -14.22 10.01
N LEU A 98 3.24 -14.92 8.93
CA LEU A 98 1.86 -15.02 8.48
C LEU A 98 1.11 -15.89 9.48
N VAL A 99 0.20 -15.29 10.24
CA VAL A 99 -0.77 -16.06 11.01
C VAL A 99 -1.82 -16.54 10.01
N LYS A 100 -1.92 -17.87 9.83
CA LYS A 100 -3.04 -18.49 9.14
C LYS A 100 -4.30 -18.34 10.00
N ASP A 101 -4.88 -17.14 10.00
CA ASP A 101 -6.26 -16.92 10.41
C ASP A 101 -7.12 -16.95 9.13
N ASP A 102 -8.17 -17.76 9.14
CA ASP A 102 -9.15 -17.83 8.05
C ASP A 102 -9.96 -16.52 7.94
N ARG A 103 -9.94 -15.68 8.98
CA ARG A 103 -10.61 -14.38 8.98
C ARG A 103 -9.78 -13.34 8.23
N ARG A 104 -10.47 -12.62 7.35
CA ARG A 104 -9.89 -11.49 6.63
C ARG A 104 -9.60 -10.34 7.59
N GLY A 105 -8.39 -9.80 7.54
CA GLY A 105 -7.97 -8.67 8.35
C GLY A 105 -8.72 -7.37 8.02
N ILE A 106 -8.64 -6.40 8.93
CA ILE A 106 -9.29 -5.10 8.79
C ILE A 106 -8.79 -4.33 7.56
N LEU A 107 -7.48 -4.28 7.36
CA LEU A 107 -6.88 -3.57 6.22
C LEU A 107 -7.33 -4.11 4.85
N PRO A 108 -7.24 -5.42 4.55
CA PRO A 108 -7.71 -5.95 3.27
C PRO A 108 -9.21 -5.79 3.08
N GLU A 109 -10.01 -5.83 4.15
CA GLU A 109 -11.46 -5.62 4.07
C GLU A 109 -11.82 -4.16 3.73
N GLU A 110 -11.14 -3.18 4.34
CA GLU A 110 -11.35 -1.76 4.00
C GLU A 110 -10.90 -1.44 2.56
N ILE A 111 -9.80 -2.02 2.10
CA ILE A 111 -9.36 -1.90 0.71
C ILE A 111 -10.38 -2.52 -0.24
N ARG A 112 -10.90 -3.72 0.08
CA ARG A 112 -11.93 -4.38 -0.72
C ARG A 112 -13.17 -3.50 -0.89
N LYS A 113 -13.65 -2.88 0.19
CA LYS A 113 -14.79 -1.95 0.14
C LYS A 113 -14.54 -0.81 -0.85
N LEU A 114 -13.36 -0.17 -0.81
CA LEU A 114 -13.03 0.91 -1.75
C LEU A 114 -12.95 0.43 -3.20
N VAL A 115 -12.34 -0.73 -3.43
CA VAL A 115 -12.20 -1.32 -4.78
C VAL A 115 -13.57 -1.67 -5.35
N GLU A 116 -14.46 -2.27 -4.55
CA GLU A 116 -15.81 -2.63 -4.98
C GLU A 116 -16.67 -1.38 -5.24
N MET A 117 -16.61 -0.38 -4.35
CA MET A 117 -17.26 0.91 -4.60
C MET A 117 -16.78 1.55 -5.90
N ARG A 118 -15.48 1.46 -6.21
CA ARG A 118 -14.93 1.99 -7.47
C ARG A 118 -15.46 1.21 -8.66
N LYS A 119 -15.55 -0.11 -8.56
CA LYS A 119 -16.11 -0.98 -9.60
C LYS A 119 -17.57 -0.63 -9.88
N GLN A 120 -18.37 -0.39 -8.85
CA GLN A 120 -19.76 0.06 -8.98
C GLN A 120 -19.84 1.40 -9.72
N VAL A 121 -19.05 2.41 -9.33
CA VAL A 121 -19.01 3.71 -10.01
C VAL A 121 -18.60 3.56 -11.48
N LYS A 122 -17.56 2.78 -11.78
CA LYS A 122 -17.16 2.50 -13.17
C LYS A 122 -18.24 1.73 -13.94
N GLY A 123 -19.01 0.88 -13.27
CA GLY A 123 -20.16 0.20 -13.84
C GLY A 123 -21.25 1.19 -14.27
N ILE A 124 -21.59 2.14 -13.41
CA ILE A 124 -22.54 3.22 -13.72
C ILE A 124 -22.06 4.04 -14.92
N MET A 125 -20.78 4.41 -14.98
CA MET A 125 -20.19 5.17 -16.09
C MET A 125 -20.28 4.46 -17.45
N LYS A 126 -20.41 3.13 -17.48
CA LYS A 126 -20.59 2.38 -18.72
C LYS A 126 -22.05 2.37 -19.21
N GLY A 127 -22.99 2.80 -18.37
CA GLY A 127 -24.41 2.85 -18.70
C GLY A 127 -24.73 3.97 -19.71
N SER A 128 -25.75 3.75 -20.52
CA SER A 128 -26.16 4.65 -21.61
C SER A 128 -26.83 5.95 -21.13
N ASN A 129 -27.23 6.02 -19.86
CA ASN A 129 -28.07 7.10 -19.30
C ASN A 129 -27.30 8.09 -18.41
N VAL A 130 -26.01 8.31 -18.66
CA VAL A 130 -25.17 9.19 -17.85
C VAL A 130 -25.00 10.55 -18.55
N SER A 131 -25.47 11.63 -17.92
CA SER A 131 -25.29 12.98 -18.46
C SER A 131 -23.80 13.39 -18.42
N PRO A 132 -23.36 14.38 -19.23
CA PRO A 132 -21.97 14.85 -19.20
C PRO A 132 -21.51 15.34 -17.81
N ASP A 133 -22.40 15.97 -17.04
CA ASP A 133 -22.11 16.43 -15.69
C ASP A 133 -21.98 15.26 -14.70
N GLN A 134 -22.88 14.27 -14.80
CA GLN A 134 -22.80 13.04 -14.00
C GLN A 134 -21.53 12.26 -14.32
N MET A 135 -21.15 12.16 -15.60
CA MET A 135 -19.91 11.51 -16.03
C MET A 135 -18.69 12.15 -15.37
N ARG A 136 -18.65 13.49 -15.32
CA ARG A 136 -17.58 14.23 -14.65
C ARG A 136 -17.55 13.97 -13.15
N GLN A 137 -18.71 13.94 -12.48
CA GLN A 137 -18.81 13.60 -11.05
C GLN A 137 -18.35 12.17 -10.76
N TYR A 138 -18.76 11.20 -11.57
CA TYR A 138 -18.36 9.81 -11.41
C TYR A 138 -16.87 9.59 -11.69
N ASP A 139 -16.28 10.31 -12.65
CA ASP A 139 -14.85 10.28 -12.88
C ASP A 139 -14.06 10.83 -11.68
N ILE A 140 -14.50 11.95 -11.08
CA ILE A 140 -13.90 12.46 -9.84
C ILE A 140 -14.02 11.42 -8.72
N ARG A 141 -15.19 10.81 -8.57
CA ARG A 141 -15.45 9.81 -7.52
C ARG A 141 -14.59 8.55 -7.67
N GLN A 142 -14.47 7.99 -8.88
CA GLN A 142 -13.65 6.79 -9.09
C GLN A 142 -12.16 7.09 -8.88
N LYS A 143 -11.68 8.29 -9.27
CA LYS A 143 -10.31 8.76 -8.99
C LYS A 143 -10.05 8.90 -7.51
N ALA A 144 -10.99 9.49 -6.76
CA ALA A 144 -10.89 9.62 -5.31
C ALA A 144 -10.81 8.26 -4.60
N LEU A 145 -11.63 7.29 -5.02
CA LEU A 145 -11.60 5.92 -4.48
C LEU A 145 -10.28 5.22 -4.78
N GLN A 146 -9.78 5.33 -6.02
CA GLN A 146 -8.48 4.79 -6.42
C GLN A 146 -7.33 5.41 -5.62
N LEU A 147 -7.31 6.73 -5.50
CA LEU A 147 -6.29 7.45 -4.76
C LEU A 147 -6.30 7.03 -3.29
N THR A 148 -7.48 6.97 -2.66
CA THR A 148 -7.63 6.55 -1.27
C THR A 148 -7.10 5.12 -1.05
N ALA A 149 -7.43 4.18 -1.94
CA ALA A 149 -6.94 2.80 -1.86
C ALA A 149 -5.41 2.72 -2.02
N ASN A 150 -4.84 3.45 -2.99
CA ASN A 150 -3.39 3.48 -3.22
C ASN A 150 -2.64 4.15 -2.05
N SER A 151 -3.23 5.20 -1.46
CA SER A 151 -2.66 5.91 -0.31
C SER A 151 -2.64 5.07 0.96
N MET A 152 -3.50 4.06 1.11
CA MET A 152 -3.46 3.17 2.29
C MET A 152 -2.12 2.45 2.43
N TYR A 153 -1.55 1.93 1.34
CA TYR A 153 -0.19 1.40 1.35
C TYR A 153 0.83 2.48 1.74
N GLY A 154 0.72 3.68 1.17
CA GLY A 154 1.61 4.80 1.49
C GLY A 154 1.60 5.16 2.98
N CYS A 155 0.46 5.05 3.66
CA CYS A 155 0.35 5.26 5.10
C CYS A 155 1.13 4.23 5.93
N LEU A 156 1.35 3.01 5.44
CA LEU A 156 2.14 1.99 6.14
C LEU A 156 3.64 2.33 6.12
N GLY A 157 4.13 2.90 5.02
CA GLY A 157 5.53 3.28 4.85
C GLY A 157 5.89 4.67 5.41
N PHE A 158 4.91 5.48 5.79
CA PHE A 158 5.12 6.84 6.26
C PHE A 158 5.40 6.89 7.77
N ARG A 159 6.63 7.27 8.16
CA ARG A 159 7.10 7.26 9.56
C ARG A 159 6.23 8.06 10.54
N LEU A 160 5.61 9.15 10.10
CA LEU A 160 4.73 9.97 10.96
C LEU A 160 3.26 9.54 10.90
N SER A 161 2.96 8.45 10.20
CA SER A 161 1.63 7.86 10.19
C SER A 161 1.31 7.28 11.57
N ARG A 162 0.09 7.52 12.06
CA ARG A 162 -0.45 6.86 13.25
C ARG A 162 -0.48 5.32 13.10
N PHE A 163 -0.54 4.84 11.87
CA PHE A 163 -0.56 3.42 11.50
C PHE A 163 0.72 3.06 10.72
N TYR A 164 1.87 3.59 11.14
CA TYR A 164 3.16 3.24 10.54
C TYR A 164 3.48 1.75 10.78
N ALA A 165 3.81 1.03 9.72
CA ALA A 165 4.14 -0.38 9.74
C ALA A 165 5.13 -0.72 8.61
N LYS A 166 6.41 -0.40 8.86
CA LYS A 166 7.51 -0.64 7.90
C LYS A 166 7.53 -2.07 7.37
N ASN A 167 7.36 -3.05 8.27
CA ASN A 167 7.50 -4.47 7.93
C ASN A 167 6.38 -4.95 7.00
N LEU A 168 5.16 -4.42 7.15
CA LEU A 168 4.05 -4.67 6.22
C LEU A 168 4.30 -4.01 4.87
N ALA A 169 4.75 -2.76 4.88
CA ALA A 169 5.05 -2.02 3.64
C ALA A 169 6.17 -2.72 2.84
N ALA A 170 7.24 -3.14 3.51
CA ALA A 170 8.33 -3.88 2.91
C ALA A 170 7.88 -5.25 2.37
N TYR A 171 7.02 -5.97 3.10
CA TYR A 171 6.46 -7.24 2.64
C TYR A 171 5.64 -7.07 1.35
N ILE A 172 4.74 -6.09 1.31
CA ILE A 172 3.91 -5.82 0.12
C ILE A 172 4.81 -5.51 -1.08
N THR A 173 5.82 -4.66 -0.92
CA THR A 173 6.74 -4.35 -2.01
C THR A 173 7.59 -5.55 -2.42
N GLY A 174 8.02 -6.39 -1.47
CA GLY A 174 8.69 -7.65 -1.77
C GLY A 174 7.85 -8.56 -2.66
N MET A 175 6.55 -8.69 -2.37
CA MET A 175 5.62 -9.43 -3.22
C MET A 175 5.46 -8.80 -4.61
N VAL A 176 5.36 -7.46 -4.69
CA VAL A 176 5.35 -6.75 -5.99
C VAL A 176 6.57 -7.09 -6.83
N LEU A 177 7.76 -7.10 -6.22
CA LEU A 177 9.01 -7.41 -6.90
C LEU A 177 9.02 -8.86 -7.44
N ILE A 178 8.59 -9.82 -6.63
CA ILE A 178 8.48 -11.23 -7.03
C ILE A 178 7.55 -11.36 -8.24
N PHE A 179 6.37 -10.75 -8.18
CA PHE A 179 5.41 -10.78 -9.29
C PHE A 179 5.99 -10.16 -10.56
N ALA A 180 6.68 -9.01 -10.44
CA ALA A 180 7.30 -8.35 -11.59
C ALA A 180 8.39 -9.23 -12.24
N VAL A 181 9.25 -9.87 -11.44
CA VAL A 181 10.31 -10.74 -11.95
C VAL A 181 9.73 -11.96 -12.66
N VAL A 182 8.80 -12.68 -12.01
CA VAL A 182 8.13 -13.85 -12.61
C VAL A 182 7.41 -13.48 -13.91
N TYR A 183 6.73 -12.33 -13.92
CA TYR A 183 6.04 -11.86 -15.12
C TYR A 183 7.00 -11.56 -16.28
N LEU A 184 8.15 -10.96 -15.99
CA LEU A 184 9.17 -10.69 -17.00
C LEU A 184 9.81 -11.96 -17.55
N GLU A 185 10.05 -12.96 -16.69
CA GLU A 185 10.52 -14.27 -17.12
C GLU A 185 9.52 -14.92 -18.06
N ILE A 186 8.23 -14.92 -17.72
CA ILE A 186 7.15 -15.47 -18.57
C ILE A 186 7.10 -14.78 -19.94
N LEU A 187 7.26 -13.46 -19.99
CA LEU A 187 7.25 -12.72 -21.26
C LEU A 187 8.53 -12.87 -22.09
N SER A 188 9.60 -13.39 -21.49
CA SER A 188 10.86 -13.67 -22.17
C SER A 188 10.96 -15.10 -22.73
N LEU A 189 10.03 -15.98 -22.34
CA LEU A 189 9.85 -17.35 -22.86
C LEU A 189 8.98 -17.33 -24.13
#